data_AF-B8YEV6-F1
#
_entry.id   AF-B8YEV6-F1
#
_cell.length_a   1.000
_cell.length_b   1.000
_cell.length_c   1.000
_cell.angle_alpha   90.00
_cell.angle_beta   90.00
_cell.angle_gamma   90.00
#
_symmetry.space_group_name_H-M   'P 1'
#
loop_
_entity.id
_entity.type
_entity.pdbx_description
1 polymer ?
#
loop_
_entity_poly.entity_id
_entity_poly.type
_entity_poly.pdbx_seq_one_letter_code
_entity_poly.pdbx_strand_id
1 'polypeptide(L)'
;YDWDVVNEAIGDSEPYLRDTPARKAIGNDFVIKAFQFAREADPDAELYYNDYNIEANYKRPKALRLLKELKDAGVKVDGIGIQSH
;
A
#
# COMPACT_ATOMS: atom_id res chain seq x y z
N TYR A 1 -1.37 10.40 15.63
CA TYR A 1 -1.28 8.92 15.73
C TYR A 1 -1.26 8.39 14.30
N ASP A 2 -0.69 7.21 14.07
CA ASP A 2 -0.37 6.66 12.75
C ASP A 2 -1.19 5.40 12.44
N TRP A 3 -1.30 5.09 11.15
CA TRP A 3 -2.00 3.89 10.66
C TRP A 3 -1.23 3.22 9.53
N ASP A 4 -1.04 1.91 9.67
CA ASP A 4 -0.81 1.03 8.54
C ASP A 4 -2.13 0.84 7.79
N VAL A 5 -2.42 1.75 6.84
CA VAL A 5 -3.68 1.76 6.10
C VAL A 5 -3.86 0.46 5.30
N VAL A 6 -2.76 -0.03 4.73
CA VAL A 6 -2.71 -1.32 4.05
C VAL A 6 -1.45 -2.04 4.46
N ASN A 7 -1.62 -3.29 4.89
CA ASN A 7 -0.54 -4.20 5.25
C ASN A 7 -0.39 -5.29 4.18
N GLU A 8 0.82 -5.44 3.65
CA GLU A 8 1.28 -6.53 2.80
C GLU A 8 0.39 -6.85 1.58
N ALA A 9 0.08 -5.84 0.79
CA ALA A 9 -0.71 -6.01 -0.45
C ALA A 9 0.08 -6.65 -1.60
N ILE A 10 1.41 -6.53 -1.59
CA ILE A 10 2.27 -6.93 -2.70
C ILE A 10 2.60 -8.43 -2.61
N GLY A 11 2.48 -9.13 -3.73
CA GLY A 11 2.89 -10.53 -3.87
C GLY A 11 4.41 -10.69 -3.94
N ASP A 12 4.95 -11.77 -3.38
CA ASP A 12 6.38 -12.11 -3.51
C ASP A 12 6.73 -12.51 -4.95
N SER A 13 5.81 -13.17 -5.66
CA SER A 13 5.88 -13.52 -7.08
C SER A 13 4.80 -12.79 -7.89
N GLU A 14 4.56 -13.19 -9.14
CA GLU A 14 3.29 -12.84 -9.79
C GLU A 14 2.14 -13.62 -9.12
N PRO A 15 0.93 -13.04 -9.02
CA PRO A 15 0.56 -11.69 -9.47
C PRO A 15 1.14 -10.57 -8.58
N TYR A 16 1.42 -9.41 -9.17
CA TYR A 16 1.90 -8.20 -8.48
C TYR A 16 1.20 -7.88 -7.15
N LEU A 17 -0.14 -7.85 -7.14
CA LEU A 17 -0.94 -7.72 -5.92
C LEU A 17 -1.42 -9.10 -5.47
N ARG A 18 -1.59 -9.29 -4.15
CA ARG A 18 -2.16 -10.52 -3.58
C ARG A 18 -3.65 -10.64 -3.92
N ASP A 19 -4.15 -11.87 -3.90
CA ASP A 19 -5.58 -12.15 -4.06
C ASP A 19 -6.30 -12.05 -2.70
N THR A 20 -6.74 -10.84 -2.34
CA THR A 20 -7.39 -10.56 -1.05
C THR A 20 -8.89 -10.29 -1.22
N PRO A 21 -9.72 -10.46 -0.17
CA PRO A 21 -11.14 -10.08 -0.23
C PRO A 21 -11.35 -8.62 -0.65
N ALA A 22 -10.54 -7.70 -0.15
CA ALA A 22 -10.59 -6.28 -0.54
C ALA A 22 -10.34 -6.08 -2.04
N ARG A 23 -9.33 -6.78 -2.60
CA ARG A 23 -9.05 -6.74 -4.04
C ARG A 23 -10.16 -7.39 -4.86
N LYS A 24 -10.76 -8.48 -4.40
CA LYS A 24 -11.90 -9.13 -5.08
C LYS A 24 -13.12 -8.21 -5.13
N ALA A 25 -13.36 -7.45 -4.06
CA ALA A 25 -14.51 -6.56 -3.95
C ALA A 25 -14.33 -5.24 -4.72
N ILE A 26 -13.14 -4.62 -4.65
CA ILE A 26 -12.89 -3.26 -5.17
C ILE A 26 -12.12 -3.28 -6.49
N GLY A 27 -11.34 -4.32 -6.75
CA GLY A 27 -10.41 -4.41 -7.88
C GLY A 27 -8.99 -3.98 -7.49
N ASN A 28 -8.14 -3.76 -8.49
CA ASN A 28 -6.72 -3.41 -8.27
C ASN A 28 -6.53 -2.04 -7.59
N ASP A 29 -7.55 -1.17 -7.64
CA ASP A 29 -7.50 0.16 -7.02
C ASP A 29 -7.79 0.14 -5.51
N PHE A 30 -7.94 -1.03 -4.90
CA PHE A 30 -8.31 -1.13 -3.48
C PHE A 30 -7.34 -0.41 -2.54
N VAL A 31 -6.04 -0.40 -2.85
CA VAL A 31 -5.05 0.33 -2.04
C VAL A 31 -5.26 1.84 -2.17
N ILE A 32 -5.48 2.35 -3.38
CA ILE A 32 -5.79 3.77 -3.62
C ILE A 32 -7.04 4.17 -2.83
N LYS A 33 -8.10 3.35 -2.92
CA LYS A 33 -9.36 3.59 -2.20
C LYS A 33 -9.19 3.56 -0.69
N ALA A 34 -8.40 2.62 -0.16
CA ALA A 34 -8.13 2.55 1.27
C ALA A 34 -7.48 3.84 1.79
N PHE A 35 -6.47 4.38 1.09
CA PHE A 35 -5.84 5.63 1.48
C PHE A 35 -6.75 6.85 1.31
N GLN A 36 -7.57 6.91 0.25
CA GLN A 36 -8.56 7.97 0.09
C GLN A 36 -9.54 8.00 1.27
N PHE A 37 -10.12 6.84 1.62
CA PHE A 37 -11.07 6.73 2.71
C PHE A 37 -10.43 6.95 4.08
N ALA A 38 -9.20 6.48 4.30
CA ALA A 38 -8.47 6.73 5.54
C ALA A 38 -8.20 8.24 5.72
N ARG A 39 -7.79 8.96 4.66
CA ARG A 39 -7.58 10.40 4.73
C ARG A 39 -8.87 11.18 4.91
N GLU A 40 -9.97 10.75 4.30
CA GLU A 40 -11.29 11.35 4.50
C GLU A 40 -11.78 11.16 5.94
N ALA A 41 -11.49 10.03 6.56
CA ALA A 41 -11.89 9.72 7.93
C ALA A 41 -11.05 10.43 9.00
N ASP A 42 -9.73 10.53 8.78
CA ASP A 42 -8.80 11.23 9.67
C ASP A 42 -7.76 12.01 8.84
N PRO A 43 -8.03 13.30 8.55
CA PRO A 43 -7.13 14.14 7.77
C PRO A 43 -5.77 14.38 8.41
N ASP A 44 -5.66 14.26 9.74
CA ASP A 44 -4.48 14.61 10.53
C ASP A 44 -3.59 13.41 10.87
N ALA A 45 -4.08 12.18 10.67
CA ALA A 45 -3.28 10.97 10.87
C ALA A 45 -2.13 10.85 9.86
N GLU A 46 -1.04 10.24 10.30
CA GLU A 46 -0.01 9.77 9.38
C GLU A 46 -0.40 8.40 8.82
N LEU A 47 -0.41 8.28 7.49
CA LEU A 47 -0.90 7.11 6.78
C LEU A 47 0.26 6.40 6.07
N TYR A 48 0.49 5.15 6.47
CA TYR A 48 1.60 4.32 6.02
C TYR A 48 1.12 3.14 5.17
N TYR A 49 1.96 2.76 4.21
CA TYR A 49 1.92 1.40 3.62
C TYR A 49 2.99 0.56 4.30
N ASN A 50 2.62 -0.60 4.83
CA ASN A 50 3.53 -1.49 5.57
C ASN A 50 3.65 -2.85 4.89
N ASP A 51 4.88 -3.38 4.77
CA ASP A 51 5.12 -4.68 4.13
C ASP A 51 6.49 -5.25 4.50
N TYR A 52 6.65 -6.57 4.36
CA TYR A 52 7.91 -7.29 4.50
C TYR A 52 8.63 -7.47 3.16
N ASN A 53 9.94 -7.72 3.18
CA ASN A 53 10.80 -7.96 2.02
C ASN A 53 10.84 -6.84 0.97
N ILE A 54 10.22 -5.68 1.23
CA ILE A 54 10.24 -4.54 0.29
C ILE A 54 11.61 -3.88 0.20
N GLU A 55 12.50 -4.20 1.13
CA GLU A 55 13.93 -3.93 1.06
C GLU A 55 14.69 -4.95 0.17
N ALA A 56 14.12 -6.10 -0.16
CA ALA A 56 14.75 -7.10 -1.02
C ALA A 56 14.64 -6.72 -2.51
N ASN A 57 15.66 -7.09 -3.30
CA ASN A 57 15.76 -6.73 -4.73
C ASN A 57 14.56 -7.19 -5.58
N TYR A 58 13.89 -8.28 -5.19
CA TYR A 58 12.80 -8.86 -5.97
C TYR A 58 11.44 -8.20 -5.70
N LYS A 59 11.22 -7.62 -4.51
CA LYS A 59 9.94 -7.01 -4.12
C LYS A 59 9.98 -5.48 -4.10
N ARG A 60 11.16 -4.88 -3.89
CA ARG A 60 11.36 -3.42 -3.95
C ARG A 60 10.79 -2.76 -5.22
N PRO A 61 10.99 -3.31 -6.44
CA PRO A 61 10.43 -2.71 -7.64
C PRO A 61 8.90 -2.67 -7.64
N LYS A 62 8.26 -3.68 -7.03
CA LYS A 62 6.79 -3.73 -6.88
C LYS A 62 6.31 -2.70 -5.85
N ALA A 63 7.04 -2.51 -4.74
CA ALA A 63 6.73 -1.44 -3.79
C ALA A 63 6.83 -0.06 -4.44
N LEU A 64 7.89 0.20 -5.19
CA LEU A 64 8.04 1.47 -5.94
C LEU A 64 6.93 1.67 -6.97
N ARG A 65 6.49 0.59 -7.63
CA ARG A 65 5.32 0.63 -8.52
C ARG A 65 4.06 1.06 -7.78
N LEU A 66 3.76 0.46 -6.62
CA LEU A 66 2.58 0.82 -5.82
C LEU A 66 2.60 2.28 -5.39
N LEU A 67 3.75 2.77 -4.93
CA LEU A 67 3.91 4.16 -4.51
C LEU A 67 3.78 5.14 -5.67
N LYS A 68 4.25 4.74 -6.86
CA LYS A 68 4.01 5.50 -8.07
C LYS A 68 2.53 5.53 -8.44
N GLU A 69 1.83 4.41 -8.38
CA GLU A 69 0.37 4.32 -8.62
C GLU A 69 -0.42 5.23 -7.65
N LEU A 70 -0.07 5.20 -6.35
CA LEU A 70 -0.68 6.08 -5.34
C LEU A 70 -0.41 7.56 -5.62
N LYS A 71 0.86 7.90 -5.90
CA LYS A 71 1.26 9.28 -6.22
C LYS A 71 0.56 9.80 -7.48
N ASP A 72 0.51 8.99 -8.53
CA ASP A 72 -0.12 9.36 -9.81
C ASP A 72 -1.65 9.49 -9.66
N ALA A 73 -2.26 8.82 -8.67
CA ALA A 73 -3.66 8.96 -8.29
C ALA A 73 -3.95 10.14 -7.33
N GLY A 74 -2.95 10.96 -7.01
CA GLY A 74 -3.09 12.11 -6.10
C GLY A 74 -3.23 11.73 -4.62
N VAL A 75 -2.89 10.48 -4.25
CA VAL A 75 -2.94 10.01 -2.87
C VAL A 75 -1.67 10.41 -2.13
N LYS A 76 -1.83 11.06 -0.98
CA LYS A 76 -0.74 11.33 -0.04
C LYS A 76 -0.50 10.12 0.86
N VAL A 77 0.66 9.50 0.70
CA VAL A 77 1.23 8.52 1.62
C VAL A 77 2.27 9.24 2.48
N ASP A 78 2.15 9.16 3.80
CA ASP A 78 3.06 9.89 4.71
C ASP A 78 4.36 9.12 4.96
N GLY A 79 4.30 7.79 4.89
CA GLY A 79 5.52 6.99 4.98
C GLY A 79 5.35 5.53 4.58
N ILE A 80 6.46 4.80 4.67
CA ILE A 80 6.56 3.39 4.34
C ILE A 80 7.11 2.62 5.54
N GLY A 81 6.34 1.66 6.02
CA GLY A 81 6.78 0.70 7.03
C GLY A 81 7.56 -0.44 6.37
N ILE A 82 8.85 -0.56 6.72
CA ILE A 82 9.69 -1.71 6.34
C ILE A 82 9.75 -2.62 7.56
N GLN A 83 9.00 -3.73 7.53
CA GLN A 83 8.91 -4.64 8.68
C GLN A 83 10.28 -5.20 9.11
N SER A 84 11.21 -5.38 8.16
CA SER A 84 12.61 -5.76 8.40
C SER A 84 12.79 -7.08 9.17
N HIS A 85 12.02 -8.09 8.79
CA HIS A 85 12.16 -9.46 9.31
C HIS A 85 13.44 -10.15 8.87
#